data_AF-A0A1D2X6L2-F1
#
_entry.id   AF-A0A1D2X6L2-F1
#
_cell.length_a   1.000
_cell.length_b   1.000
_cell.length_c   1.000
_cell.angle_alpha   90.00
_cell.angle_beta   90.00
_cell.angle_gamma   90.00
#
_symmetry.space_group_name_H-M   'P 1'
#
loop_
_entity.id
_entity.type
_entity.pdbx_description
1 polymer ?
#
loop_
_entity_poly.entity_id
_entity_poly.type
_entity_poly.pdbx_seq_one_letter_code
_entity_poly.pdbx_strand_id
1 'polypeptide(L)'
;MEITGLRSFAAYLHLQWKRVYEHDKVDRLSLNELEDLENELSLKDTLPLIMEGEYDEQQESMLAEFLHSCGDKALTVSGVKGMMFAVANAPVEVPPDRWLVLAFGSDNPEYASDEYGSSIRHILFNLLSSIHETIHSGREVLPEECRAESIHCPEFERLKEWSNGYGQASGMLIDVWTDVLKHPKISDWEESWSSCTILLNVWSNADSLIEKAKSGNGPDIDKMLAAMPAVAREMAVMSHDARKIWQAAINKPAPVRIDKVGRNDPCSCGSGKKYKKCCGQ
;
A
#
# COMPACT_ATOMS: atom_id res chain seq x y z
N MET A 1 9.27 -27.14 -18.51
CA MET A 1 9.45 -27.94 -17.28
C MET A 1 10.74 -27.46 -16.66
N GLU A 2 10.81 -26.84 -15.49
CA GLU A 2 9.92 -26.79 -14.32
C GLU A 2 10.01 -25.35 -13.73
N ILE A 3 8.96 -24.54 -13.58
CA ILE A 3 7.96 -24.46 -12.49
C ILE A 3 8.56 -24.34 -11.05
N THR A 4 9.86 -24.45 -10.84
CA THR A 4 10.46 -24.42 -9.49
C THR A 4 10.78 -23.01 -8.98
N GLY A 5 11.20 -22.07 -9.85
CA GLY A 5 11.54 -20.69 -9.44
C GLY A 5 10.35 -19.80 -9.03
N LEU A 6 9.18 -19.97 -9.67
CA LEU A 6 7.98 -19.20 -9.33
C LEU A 6 7.33 -19.67 -8.01
N ARG A 7 7.54 -20.93 -7.61
CA ARG A 7 7.03 -21.47 -6.34
C ARG A 7 7.89 -21.07 -5.14
N SER A 8 9.21 -20.87 -5.31
CA SER A 8 10.08 -20.42 -4.22
C SER A 8 9.92 -18.93 -3.92
N PHE A 9 9.74 -18.08 -4.94
CA PHE A 9 9.58 -16.63 -4.74
C PHE A 9 8.21 -16.25 -4.16
N ALA A 10 7.13 -16.89 -4.63
CA ALA A 10 5.81 -16.74 -4.02
C ALA A 10 5.75 -17.32 -2.60
N ALA A 11 6.44 -18.43 -2.33
CA ALA A 11 6.55 -18.98 -0.99
C ALA A 11 7.40 -18.10 -0.06
N TYR A 12 8.47 -17.49 -0.57
CA TYR A 12 9.31 -16.55 0.17
C TYR A 12 8.54 -15.29 0.54
N LEU A 13 7.83 -14.68 -0.42
CA LEU A 13 6.95 -13.53 -0.15
C LEU A 13 5.79 -13.92 0.77
N HIS A 14 5.20 -15.10 0.62
CA HIS A 14 4.17 -15.60 1.54
C HIS A 14 4.72 -15.85 2.96
N LEU A 15 5.96 -16.34 3.09
CA LEU A 15 6.63 -16.58 4.38
C LEU A 15 7.08 -15.28 5.07
N GLN A 16 7.54 -14.29 4.31
CA GLN A 16 7.89 -12.96 4.82
C GLN A 16 6.62 -12.19 5.22
N TRP A 17 5.56 -12.26 4.41
CA TRP A 17 4.24 -11.73 4.72
C TRP A 17 3.63 -12.40 5.97
N LYS A 18 3.74 -13.72 6.12
CA LYS A 18 3.26 -14.47 7.30
C LYS A 18 4.07 -14.18 8.57
N ARG A 19 5.38 -13.91 8.45
CA ARG A 19 6.26 -13.48 9.56
C ARG A 19 5.84 -12.13 10.15
N VAL A 20 5.37 -11.21 9.30
CA VAL A 20 4.89 -9.90 9.75
C VAL A 20 3.47 -9.97 10.36
N TYR A 21 2.64 -10.92 9.94
CA TYR A 21 1.21 -10.99 10.33
C TYR A 21 0.86 -11.96 11.48
N GLU A 22 1.65 -13.00 11.75
CA GLU A 22 1.38 -13.96 12.84
C GLU A 22 2.39 -13.81 14.00
N HIS A 23 2.26 -12.74 14.78
CA HIS A 23 3.12 -12.49 15.94
C HIS A 23 2.86 -13.42 17.16
N ASP A 24 2.41 -14.66 16.93
CA ASP A 24 2.23 -15.65 18.00
C ASP A 24 2.33 -17.13 17.54
N LYS A 25 2.86 -17.41 16.34
CA LYS A 25 3.02 -18.80 15.85
C LYS A 25 4.35 -19.18 15.20
N VAL A 26 5.28 -18.24 15.01
CA VAL A 26 6.63 -18.57 14.53
C VAL A 26 7.52 -18.92 15.72
N ASP A 27 7.26 -20.06 16.33
CA ASP A 27 8.17 -20.62 17.32
C ASP A 27 9.19 -21.51 16.59
N ARG A 28 10.45 -21.05 16.58
CA ARG A 28 11.71 -21.79 16.31
C ARG A 28 12.04 -22.22 14.86
N LEU A 29 12.60 -21.28 14.11
CA LEU A 29 13.84 -21.57 13.38
C LEU A 29 14.86 -20.51 13.77
N SER A 30 16.04 -20.94 14.23
CA SER A 30 17.13 -20.04 14.58
C SER A 30 17.75 -19.47 13.30
N LEU A 31 18.27 -18.24 13.37
CA LEU A 31 18.94 -17.57 12.23
C LEU A 31 20.02 -18.44 11.58
N ASN A 32 20.71 -19.28 12.37
CA ASN A 32 21.75 -20.17 11.88
C ASN A 32 21.19 -21.31 11.00
N GLU A 33 19.99 -21.81 11.29
CA GLU A 33 19.35 -22.87 10.49
C GLU A 33 18.87 -22.36 9.12
N LEU A 34 18.66 -21.04 8.98
CA LEU A 34 18.37 -20.40 7.69
C LEU A 34 19.64 -20.18 6.87
N GLU A 35 20.73 -19.73 7.50
CA GLU A 35 22.03 -19.57 6.84
C GLU A 35 22.60 -20.91 6.34
N ASP A 36 22.42 -21.99 7.11
CA ASP A 36 22.87 -23.33 6.72
C ASP A 36 22.09 -23.86 5.51
N LEU A 37 20.79 -23.58 5.44
CA LEU A 37 19.93 -23.95 4.31
C LEU A 37 20.26 -23.17 3.03
N GLU A 38 20.60 -21.88 3.16
CA GLU A 38 21.03 -21.04 2.03
C GLU A 38 22.40 -21.47 1.47
N ASN A 39 23.30 -21.90 2.35
CA ASN A 39 24.61 -22.44 1.98
C ASN A 39 24.49 -23.84 1.34
N GLU A 40 23.67 -24.75 1.91
CA GLU A 40 23.45 -26.10 1.36
C GLU A 40 22.82 -26.07 -0.04
N LEU A 41 21.95 -25.10 -0.32
CA LEU A 41 21.31 -24.94 -1.63
C LEU A 41 22.17 -24.15 -2.64
N SER A 42 23.38 -23.74 -2.28
CA SER A 42 24.29 -22.94 -3.13
C SER A 42 23.64 -21.67 -3.69
N LEU A 43 22.68 -21.09 -2.97
CA LEU A 43 21.88 -19.97 -3.46
C LEU A 43 22.68 -18.66 -3.52
N LYS A 44 23.74 -18.52 -2.71
CA LYS A 44 24.57 -17.31 -2.61
C LYS A 44 25.26 -16.91 -3.92
N ASP A 45 25.70 -17.88 -4.73
CA ASP A 45 26.46 -17.59 -5.97
C ASP A 45 25.57 -17.44 -7.21
N THR A 46 24.26 -17.70 -7.07
CA THR A 46 23.27 -17.56 -8.16
C THR A 46 22.25 -16.46 -7.92
N LEU A 47 22.36 -15.70 -6.82
CA LEU A 47 21.51 -14.55 -6.56
C LEU A 47 21.89 -13.42 -7.53
N PRO A 48 21.06 -13.09 -8.53
CA PRO A 48 21.36 -12.00 -9.43
C PRO A 48 21.18 -10.69 -8.65
N LEU A 49 22.27 -9.95 -8.40
CA LEU A 49 22.32 -8.56 -7.91
C LEU A 49 21.04 -8.15 -7.16
N ILE A 50 20.70 -8.91 -6.10
CA ILE A 50 19.63 -8.53 -5.21
C ILE A 50 20.23 -7.39 -4.40
N MET A 51 19.82 -6.16 -4.68
CA MET A 51 20.11 -5.04 -3.80
C MET A 51 19.31 -5.25 -2.51
N GLU A 52 19.78 -6.14 -1.64
CA GLU A 52 19.33 -6.21 -0.25
C GLU A 52 19.68 -4.87 0.40
N GLY A 53 18.69 -4.02 0.65
CA GLY A 53 18.91 -2.69 1.18
C GLY A 53 17.66 -1.82 1.23
N GLU A 54 17.72 -0.76 2.03
CA GLU A 54 16.74 0.32 2.02
C GLU A 54 16.71 1.00 0.64
N TYR A 55 15.57 1.58 0.27
CA TYR A 55 15.45 2.36 -0.96
C TYR A 55 16.44 3.53 -0.97
N ASP A 56 17.28 3.62 -2.01
CA ASP A 56 18.37 4.59 -2.11
C ASP A 56 18.41 5.31 -3.48
N GLU A 57 19.34 6.26 -3.64
CA GLU A 57 19.50 7.05 -4.86
C GLU A 57 19.91 6.23 -6.10
N GLN A 58 20.61 5.11 -5.91
CA GLN A 58 21.00 4.22 -7.01
C GLN A 58 19.78 3.45 -7.53
N GLN A 59 18.97 2.91 -6.61
CA GLN A 59 17.68 2.29 -6.92
C GLN A 59 16.75 3.28 -7.61
N GLU A 60 16.68 4.52 -7.12
CA GLU A 60 15.90 5.60 -7.73
C GLU A 60 16.33 5.88 -9.18
N SER A 61 17.63 5.98 -9.42
CA SER A 61 18.18 6.25 -10.76
C SER A 61 17.87 5.11 -11.74
N MET A 62 18.04 3.86 -11.30
CA MET A 62 17.71 2.68 -12.10
C MET A 62 16.22 2.60 -12.42
N LEU A 63 15.36 2.93 -11.45
CA LEU A 63 13.92 3.02 -11.66
C LEU A 63 13.56 4.14 -12.64
N ALA A 64 14.20 5.31 -12.54
CA ALA A 64 13.96 6.43 -13.45
C ALA A 64 14.27 6.07 -14.91
N GLU A 65 15.41 5.43 -15.15
CA GLU A 65 15.82 4.96 -16.48
C GLU A 65 14.82 3.95 -17.04
N PHE A 66 14.38 3.00 -16.20
CA PHE A 66 13.40 2.00 -16.61
C PHE A 66 12.04 2.64 -16.96
N LEU A 67 11.51 3.50 -16.09
CA LEU A 67 10.24 4.19 -16.33
C LEU A 67 10.28 5.03 -17.61
N HIS A 68 11.41 5.69 -17.89
CA HIS A 68 11.61 6.40 -19.15
C HIS A 68 11.54 5.46 -20.36
N SER A 69 12.12 4.25 -20.27
CA SER A 69 12.08 3.26 -21.34
C SER A 69 10.67 2.71 -21.64
N CYS A 70 9.75 2.77 -20.67
CA CYS A 70 8.35 2.36 -20.83
C CYS A 70 7.49 3.38 -21.62
N GLY A 71 8.01 4.59 -21.85
CA GLY A 71 7.36 5.65 -22.64
C GLY A 71 6.34 6.49 -21.85
N ASP A 72 5.65 7.39 -22.55
CA ASP A 72 4.87 8.50 -21.96
C ASP A 72 3.70 8.09 -21.05
N LYS A 73 3.28 6.83 -21.09
CA LYS A 73 2.22 6.30 -20.22
C LYS A 73 2.72 5.88 -18.84
N ALA A 74 4.02 5.62 -18.71
CA ALA A 74 4.62 5.31 -17.43
C ALA A 74 4.65 6.54 -16.53
N LEU A 75 4.55 6.33 -15.22
CA LEU A 75 4.75 7.39 -14.25
C LEU A 75 6.23 7.77 -14.20
N THR A 76 6.52 9.02 -13.85
CA THR A 76 7.88 9.41 -13.41
C THR A 76 8.16 8.82 -12.02
N VAL A 77 9.41 8.88 -11.54
CA VAL A 77 9.71 8.47 -10.15
C VAL A 77 8.88 9.26 -9.13
N SER A 78 8.74 10.58 -9.29
CA SER A 78 7.89 11.40 -8.43
C SER A 78 6.43 10.91 -8.46
N GLY A 79 5.93 10.58 -9.66
CA GLY A 79 4.61 9.97 -9.84
C GLY A 79 4.48 8.62 -9.14
N VAL A 80 5.47 7.73 -9.27
CA VAL A 80 5.50 6.45 -8.55
C VAL A 80 5.48 6.68 -7.03
N LYS A 81 6.23 7.65 -6.50
CA LYS A 81 6.20 8.01 -5.06
C LYS A 81 4.80 8.43 -4.61
N GLY A 82 4.09 9.24 -5.41
CA GLY A 82 2.70 9.63 -5.12
C GLY A 82 1.70 8.49 -5.23
N MET A 83 1.86 7.64 -6.24
CA MET A 83 1.09 6.41 -6.41
C MET A 83 1.27 5.49 -5.20
N MET A 84 2.51 5.28 -4.77
CA MET A 84 2.85 4.44 -3.62
C MET A 84 2.36 5.04 -2.31
N PHE A 85 2.31 6.36 -2.16
CA PHE A 85 1.68 6.99 -1.01
C PHE A 85 0.18 6.63 -0.92
N ALA A 86 -0.56 6.64 -2.03
CA ALA A 86 -1.97 6.22 -2.04
C ALA A 86 -2.12 4.71 -1.75
N VAL A 87 -1.28 3.86 -2.34
CA VAL A 87 -1.26 2.41 -2.09
C VAL A 87 -0.93 2.11 -0.62
N ALA A 88 0.07 2.77 -0.06
CA ALA A 88 0.50 2.63 1.33
C ALA A 88 -0.59 3.07 2.33
N ASN A 89 -1.52 3.91 1.90
CA ASN A 89 -2.68 4.37 2.67
C ASN A 89 -3.97 3.61 2.38
N ALA A 90 -3.97 2.62 1.47
CA ALA A 90 -5.18 1.88 1.12
C ALA A 90 -5.80 1.15 2.34
N PRO A 91 -7.13 1.08 2.48
CA PRO A 91 -7.76 0.44 3.63
C PRO A 91 -7.69 -1.10 3.56
N VAL A 92 -7.21 -1.63 2.44
CA VAL A 92 -7.01 -3.06 2.15
C VAL A 92 -5.63 -3.27 1.53
N GLU A 93 -5.16 -4.51 1.53
CA GLU A 93 -3.97 -4.88 0.76
C GLU A 93 -4.24 -4.74 -0.74
N VAL A 94 -3.34 -4.07 -1.46
CA VAL A 94 -3.46 -3.83 -2.89
C VAL A 94 -2.54 -4.81 -3.62
N PRO A 95 -3.08 -5.71 -4.47
CA PRO A 95 -2.27 -6.65 -5.24
C PRO A 95 -1.20 -5.95 -6.11
N PRO A 96 0.05 -6.44 -6.14
CA PRO A 96 1.14 -5.81 -6.88
C PRO A 96 0.87 -5.57 -8.35
N ASP A 97 0.21 -6.50 -9.04
CA ASP A 97 -0.15 -6.38 -10.45
C ASP A 97 -0.94 -5.10 -10.74
N ARG A 98 -1.80 -4.66 -9.82
CA ARG A 98 -2.64 -3.48 -9.99
C ARG A 98 -1.83 -2.19 -10.07
N TRP A 99 -0.88 -2.00 -9.15
CA TRP A 99 -0.05 -0.79 -9.13
C TRP A 99 1.19 -0.91 -10.01
N LEU A 100 1.65 -2.11 -10.37
CA LEU A 100 2.71 -2.30 -11.37
C LEU A 100 2.24 -1.86 -12.76
N VAL A 101 1.04 -2.26 -13.17
CA VAL A 101 0.43 -1.82 -14.43
C VAL A 101 0.33 -0.30 -14.48
N LEU A 102 -0.05 0.30 -13.35
CA LEU A 102 -0.17 1.75 -13.24
C LEU A 102 1.18 2.46 -13.31
N ALA A 103 2.19 1.97 -12.59
CA ALA A 103 3.54 2.54 -12.60
C ALA A 103 4.14 2.53 -14.02
N PHE A 104 3.99 1.42 -14.74
CA PHE A 104 4.63 1.23 -16.04
C PHE A 104 3.77 1.69 -17.23
N GLY A 105 2.48 1.98 -17.01
CA GLY A 105 1.54 2.29 -18.09
C GLY A 105 1.28 1.12 -19.05
N SER A 106 1.64 -0.10 -18.63
CA SER A 106 1.56 -1.34 -19.42
C SER A 106 1.42 -2.55 -18.50
N ASP A 107 0.65 -3.55 -18.94
CA ASP A 107 0.53 -4.86 -18.29
C ASP A 107 1.65 -5.83 -18.68
N ASN A 108 2.41 -5.51 -19.73
CA ASN A 108 3.54 -6.30 -20.19
C ASN A 108 4.72 -5.38 -20.55
N PRO A 109 5.40 -4.79 -19.55
CA PRO A 109 6.59 -3.98 -19.79
C PRO A 109 7.73 -4.82 -20.36
N GLU A 110 8.51 -4.25 -21.26
CA GLU A 110 9.68 -4.90 -21.84
C GLU A 110 10.89 -4.69 -20.93
N TYR A 111 11.50 -5.79 -20.48
CA TYR A 111 12.71 -5.77 -19.66
C TYR A 111 13.93 -6.16 -20.49
N ALA A 112 15.09 -5.60 -20.15
CA ALA A 112 16.37 -6.00 -20.74
C ALA A 112 16.73 -7.47 -20.46
N SER A 113 16.36 -7.96 -19.27
CA SER A 113 16.44 -9.37 -18.86
C SER A 113 15.46 -9.67 -17.72
N ASP A 114 15.25 -10.96 -17.42
CA ASP A 114 14.39 -11.40 -16.31
C ASP A 114 14.94 -10.95 -14.95
N GLU A 115 16.28 -10.95 -14.79
CA GLU A 115 16.97 -10.46 -13.61
C GLU A 115 16.76 -8.96 -13.43
N TYR A 116 16.95 -8.17 -14.50
CA TYR A 116 16.72 -6.73 -14.48
C TYR A 116 15.27 -6.40 -14.10
N GLY A 117 14.30 -7.10 -14.68
CA GLY A 117 12.90 -6.92 -14.31
C GLY A 117 12.61 -7.29 -12.85
N SER A 118 13.32 -8.27 -12.30
CA SER A 118 13.21 -8.63 -10.88
C SER A 118 13.78 -7.55 -9.97
N SER A 119 14.92 -6.95 -10.33
CA SER A 119 15.50 -5.82 -9.61
C SER A 119 14.56 -4.61 -9.59
N ILE A 120 13.96 -4.24 -10.73
CA ILE A 120 12.97 -3.14 -10.79
C ILE A 120 11.79 -3.38 -9.85
N ARG A 121 11.24 -4.60 -9.85
CA ARG A 121 10.14 -4.94 -8.92
C ARG A 121 10.59 -4.82 -7.47
N HIS A 122 11.80 -5.31 -7.15
CA HIS A 122 12.34 -5.21 -5.80
C HIS A 122 12.49 -3.76 -5.33
N ILE A 123 13.01 -2.88 -6.20
CA ILE A 123 13.10 -1.43 -5.93
C ILE A 123 11.75 -0.84 -5.57
N LEU A 124 10.68 -1.18 -6.31
CA LEU A 124 9.33 -0.70 -6.01
C LEU A 124 8.80 -1.19 -4.67
N PHE A 125 9.11 -2.44 -4.28
CA PHE A 125 8.77 -2.96 -2.96
C PHE A 125 9.56 -2.27 -1.85
N ASN A 126 10.86 -2.00 -2.04
CA ASN A 126 11.68 -1.26 -1.08
C ASN A 126 11.17 0.16 -0.90
N LEU A 127 10.76 0.82 -1.99
CA LEU A 127 10.12 2.14 -1.94
C LEU A 127 8.82 2.10 -1.15
N LEU A 128 7.94 1.13 -1.42
CA LEU A 128 6.67 0.98 -0.69
C LEU A 128 6.91 0.73 0.81
N SER A 129 7.88 -0.12 1.16
CA SER A 129 8.29 -0.37 2.54
C SER A 129 8.82 0.90 3.23
N SER A 130 9.66 1.68 2.54
CA SER A 130 10.19 2.95 3.05
C SER A 130 9.08 3.98 3.31
N ILE A 131 8.09 4.07 2.42
CA ILE A 131 6.91 4.93 2.60
C ILE A 131 6.07 4.46 3.79
N HIS A 132 5.82 3.15 3.91
CA HIS A 132 5.14 2.61 5.09
C HIS A 132 5.87 2.98 6.37
N GLU A 133 7.19 2.79 6.45
CA GLU A 133 7.97 3.14 7.64
C GLU A 133 7.88 4.64 7.95
N THR A 134 7.97 5.49 6.93
CA THR A 134 7.81 6.95 7.07
C THR A 134 6.46 7.32 7.68
N ILE A 135 5.37 6.71 7.20
CA ILE A 135 4.02 6.91 7.74
C ILE A 135 3.93 6.42 9.20
N HIS A 136 4.41 5.20 9.49
CA HIS A 136 4.33 4.62 10.83
C HIS A 136 5.18 5.36 11.87
N SER A 137 6.31 5.92 11.44
CA SER A 137 7.19 6.73 12.29
C SER A 137 6.70 8.16 12.50
N GLY A 138 5.62 8.58 11.83
CA GLY A 138 5.10 9.94 11.90
C GLY A 138 6.05 11.00 11.34
N ARG A 139 7.01 10.58 10.50
CA ARG A 139 7.91 11.49 9.77
C ARG A 139 7.13 12.22 8.68
N GLU A 140 7.75 13.24 8.10
CA GLU A 140 7.15 13.97 6.97
C GLU A 140 6.98 13.03 5.78
N VAL A 141 5.73 12.88 5.32
CA VAL A 141 5.34 11.87 4.32
C VAL A 141 5.37 12.41 2.89
N LEU A 142 5.33 13.73 2.72
CA LEU A 142 5.54 14.35 1.41
C LEU A 142 7.06 14.45 1.15
N PRO A 143 7.60 13.86 0.08
CA PRO A 143 9.02 13.92 -0.25
C PRO A 143 9.52 15.36 -0.34
N GLU A 144 10.73 15.63 0.13
CA GLU A 144 11.29 17.00 0.19
C GLU A 144 11.33 17.68 -1.17
N GLU A 145 11.69 16.92 -2.20
CA GLU A 145 11.73 17.35 -3.59
C GLU A 145 10.34 17.67 -4.20
N CYS A 146 9.25 17.34 -3.50
CA CYS A 146 7.88 17.68 -3.88
C CYS A 146 7.30 18.85 -3.05
N ARG A 147 8.06 19.44 -2.13
CA ARG A 147 7.61 20.53 -1.26
C ARG A 147 7.85 21.88 -1.94
N ALA A 148 6.99 22.20 -2.91
CA ALA A 148 7.06 23.47 -3.61
C ALA A 148 6.65 24.65 -2.71
N GLU A 149 7.46 25.70 -2.69
CA GLU A 149 7.14 26.95 -1.98
C GLU A 149 6.38 27.95 -2.86
N SER A 150 6.49 27.81 -4.19
CA SER A 150 5.76 28.61 -5.17
C SER A 150 5.63 27.85 -6.50
N ILE A 151 4.84 28.37 -7.43
CA ILE A 151 4.71 27.80 -8.79
C ILE A 151 5.95 27.98 -9.68
N HIS A 152 6.96 28.72 -9.20
CA HIS A 152 8.15 29.06 -9.97
C HIS A 152 9.39 28.25 -9.58
N CYS A 153 9.30 27.39 -8.57
CA CYS A 153 10.43 26.59 -8.11
C CYS A 153 10.47 25.19 -8.78
N PRO A 154 11.64 24.54 -8.86
CA PRO A 154 11.79 23.22 -9.48
C PRO A 154 10.92 22.12 -8.86
N GLU A 155 10.67 22.20 -7.55
CA GLU A 155 9.87 21.26 -6.78
C GLU A 155 8.41 21.25 -7.22
N PHE A 156 7.93 22.34 -7.85
CA PHE A 156 6.55 22.43 -8.33
C PHE A 156 6.26 21.42 -9.43
N GLU A 157 7.19 21.17 -10.35
CA GLU A 157 7.00 20.15 -11.39
C GLU A 157 6.99 18.73 -10.80
N ARG A 158 7.88 18.46 -9.84
CA ARG A 158 7.89 17.18 -9.11
C ARG A 158 6.61 16.97 -8.31
N LEU A 159 6.06 18.02 -7.73
CA LEU A 159 4.77 17.97 -7.05
C LEU A 159 3.63 17.63 -8.02
N LYS A 160 3.59 18.24 -9.21
CA LYS A 160 2.58 17.93 -10.23
C LYS A 160 2.63 16.46 -10.64
N GLU A 161 3.84 15.93 -10.85
CA GLU A 161 4.07 14.51 -11.14
C GLU A 161 3.61 13.61 -9.99
N TRP A 162 3.99 13.92 -8.75
CA TRP A 162 3.58 13.20 -7.55
C TRP A 162 2.06 13.18 -7.41
N SER A 163 1.41 14.34 -7.57
CA SER A 163 -0.04 14.48 -7.52
C SER A 163 -0.74 13.69 -8.61
N ASN A 164 -0.17 13.61 -9.82
CA ASN A 164 -0.70 12.80 -10.90
C ASN A 164 -0.68 11.30 -10.54
N GLY A 165 0.43 10.79 -10.02
CA GLY A 165 0.52 9.40 -9.56
C GLY A 165 -0.42 9.09 -8.39
N TYR A 166 -0.51 10.00 -7.41
CA TYR A 166 -1.46 9.91 -6.30
C TYR A 166 -2.90 9.86 -6.80
N GLY A 167 -3.28 10.76 -7.71
CA GLY A 167 -4.63 10.84 -8.29
C GLY A 167 -5.02 9.56 -9.03
N GLN A 168 -4.10 9.01 -9.83
CA GLN A 168 -4.34 7.77 -10.56
C GLN A 168 -4.55 6.56 -9.63
N ALA A 169 -3.70 6.40 -8.60
CA ALA A 169 -3.88 5.35 -7.61
C ALA A 169 -5.13 5.56 -6.73
N SER A 170 -5.46 6.80 -6.40
CA SER A 170 -6.68 7.15 -5.67
C SER A 170 -7.93 6.79 -6.49
N GLY A 171 -7.90 7.05 -7.80
CA GLY A 171 -8.93 6.61 -8.74
C GLY A 171 -9.05 5.09 -8.80
N MET A 172 -7.93 4.37 -8.82
CA MET A 172 -7.93 2.89 -8.77
C MET A 172 -8.58 2.34 -7.49
N LEU A 173 -8.52 3.09 -6.37
CA LEU A 173 -9.01 2.68 -5.05
C LEU A 173 -10.38 3.28 -4.69
N ILE A 174 -11.01 4.05 -5.59
CA ILE A 174 -12.19 4.85 -5.25
C ILE A 174 -13.38 4.02 -4.79
N ASP A 175 -13.62 2.86 -5.39
CA ASP A 175 -14.73 1.98 -5.03
C ASP A 175 -14.53 1.41 -3.62
N VAL A 176 -13.29 1.05 -3.28
CA VAL A 176 -12.93 0.55 -1.95
C VAL A 176 -13.14 1.65 -0.90
N TRP A 177 -12.64 2.86 -1.17
CA TRP A 177 -12.84 3.99 -0.26
C TRP A 177 -14.31 4.38 -0.12
N THR A 178 -15.08 4.33 -1.20
CA THR A 178 -16.52 4.59 -1.19
C THR A 178 -17.25 3.65 -0.24
N ASP A 179 -16.86 2.38 -0.18
CA ASP A 179 -17.45 1.42 0.77
C ASP A 179 -16.95 1.60 2.21
N VAL A 180 -15.67 1.93 2.38
CA VAL A 180 -15.08 2.22 3.70
C VAL A 180 -15.74 3.46 4.34
N LEU A 181 -15.98 4.51 3.57
CA LEU A 181 -16.60 5.75 4.02
C LEU A 181 -18.09 5.58 4.37
N LYS A 182 -18.78 4.54 3.88
CA LYS A 182 -20.15 4.21 4.33
C LYS A 182 -20.19 3.59 5.72
N HIS A 183 -19.05 3.17 6.28
CA HIS A 183 -19.03 2.51 7.58
C HIS A 183 -19.43 3.48 8.70
N PRO A 184 -20.34 3.11 9.63
CA PRO A 184 -20.89 4.05 10.64
C PRO A 184 -19.87 4.71 11.59
N LYS A 185 -18.66 4.16 11.69
CA LYS A 185 -17.56 4.75 12.49
C LYS A 185 -16.59 5.62 11.69
N ILE A 186 -16.78 5.70 10.38
CA ILE A 186 -15.86 6.37 9.44
C ILE A 186 -16.61 7.44 8.63
N SER A 187 -17.93 7.30 8.45
CA SER A 187 -18.75 8.21 7.61
C SER A 187 -18.62 9.68 7.93
N ASP A 188 -18.40 10.04 9.19
CA ASP A 188 -18.21 11.43 9.60
C ASP A 188 -16.89 12.04 9.07
N TRP A 189 -15.99 11.23 8.50
CA TRP A 189 -14.71 11.66 7.93
C TRP A 189 -14.76 11.87 6.41
N GLU A 190 -15.88 11.58 5.75
CA GLU A 190 -16.02 11.66 4.28
C GLU A 190 -15.64 13.04 3.73
N GLU A 191 -16.06 14.12 4.40
CA GLU A 191 -15.74 15.49 3.98
C GLU A 191 -14.24 15.80 4.10
N SER A 192 -13.63 15.47 5.24
CA SER A 192 -12.18 15.64 5.46
C SER A 192 -11.37 14.81 4.48
N TRP A 193 -11.78 13.57 4.23
CA TRP A 193 -11.13 12.66 3.30
C TRP A 193 -11.20 13.17 1.87
N SER A 194 -12.38 13.62 1.45
CA SER A 194 -12.59 14.20 0.12
C SER A 194 -11.75 15.46 -0.06
N SER A 195 -11.71 16.33 0.95
CA SER A 195 -10.93 17.57 0.93
C SER A 195 -9.43 17.29 0.78
N CYS A 196 -8.88 16.36 1.56
CA CYS A 196 -7.49 15.96 1.45
C CYS A 196 -7.18 15.33 0.09
N THR A 197 -8.05 14.45 -0.40
CA THR A 197 -7.89 13.81 -1.73
C THR A 197 -7.87 14.85 -2.85
N ILE A 198 -8.77 15.84 -2.81
CA ILE A 198 -8.82 16.93 -3.78
C ILE A 198 -7.54 17.76 -3.72
N LEU A 199 -7.11 18.18 -2.53
CA LEU A 199 -5.91 19.02 -2.36
C LEU A 199 -4.62 18.30 -2.78
N LEU A 200 -4.51 17.00 -2.51
CA LEU A 200 -3.36 16.20 -2.94
C LEU A 200 -3.33 15.96 -4.45
N ASN A 201 -4.49 15.93 -5.11
CA ASN A 201 -4.60 15.63 -6.54
C ASN A 201 -4.64 16.88 -7.44
N VAL A 202 -5.10 18.04 -6.95
CA VAL A 202 -5.38 19.23 -7.78
C VAL A 202 -4.16 19.69 -8.59
N TRP A 203 -2.94 19.46 -8.07
CA TRP A 203 -1.71 19.89 -8.73
C TRP A 203 -1.40 19.10 -10.01
N SER A 204 -1.95 17.89 -10.18
CA SER A 204 -1.81 17.14 -11.45
C SER A 204 -2.30 17.95 -12.66
N ASN A 205 -3.23 18.88 -12.45
CA ASN A 205 -3.81 19.75 -13.47
C ASN A 205 -3.95 21.20 -12.94
N ALA A 206 -2.82 21.78 -12.49
CA ALA A 206 -2.80 23.05 -11.78
C ALA A 206 -3.20 24.29 -12.63
N ASP A 207 -3.15 24.22 -13.96
CA ASP A 207 -3.34 25.39 -14.85
C ASP A 207 -4.64 26.15 -14.59
N SER A 208 -5.77 25.42 -14.45
CA SER A 208 -7.06 26.07 -14.18
C SER A 208 -7.11 26.69 -12.78
N LEU A 209 -6.42 26.10 -11.80
CA LEU A 209 -6.35 26.62 -10.44
C LEU A 209 -5.51 27.90 -10.40
N ILE A 210 -4.35 27.89 -11.05
CA ILE A 210 -3.45 29.04 -11.19
C ILE A 210 -4.14 30.19 -11.91
N GLU A 211 -4.88 29.91 -12.99
CA GLU A 211 -5.61 30.96 -13.71
C GLU A 211 -6.69 31.60 -12.82
N LYS A 212 -7.43 30.79 -12.06
CA LYS A 212 -8.43 31.31 -11.09
C LYS A 212 -7.77 32.15 -10.00
N ALA A 213 -6.56 31.81 -9.56
CA ALA A 213 -5.82 32.56 -8.53
C ALA A 213 -5.48 33.99 -8.96
N LYS A 214 -5.41 34.28 -10.26
CA LYS A 214 -5.21 35.65 -10.77
C LYS A 214 -6.41 36.58 -10.53
N SER A 215 -7.58 36.03 -10.20
CA SER A 215 -8.76 36.84 -9.87
C SER A 215 -8.68 37.36 -8.42
N GLY A 216 -9.27 38.54 -8.15
CA GLY A 216 -9.20 39.17 -6.82
C GLY A 216 -9.84 38.39 -5.66
N ASN A 217 -10.65 37.36 -5.96
CA ASN A 217 -11.23 36.41 -5.00
C ASN A 217 -10.74 34.96 -5.25
N GLY A 218 -9.63 34.81 -5.98
CA GLY A 218 -9.04 33.52 -6.30
C GLY A 218 -8.39 32.85 -5.08
N PRO A 219 -8.07 31.55 -5.19
CA PRO A 219 -7.34 30.84 -4.15
C PRO A 219 -5.91 31.38 -4.01
N ASP A 220 -5.41 31.36 -2.77
CA ASP A 220 -4.03 31.71 -2.45
C ASP A 220 -3.14 30.48 -2.67
N ILE A 221 -2.44 30.44 -3.82
CA ILE A 221 -1.67 29.27 -4.27
C ILE A 221 -0.51 28.98 -3.32
N ASP A 222 0.21 30.01 -2.87
CA ASP A 222 1.36 29.82 -1.99
C ASP A 222 0.92 29.23 -0.64
N LYS A 223 -0.23 29.66 -0.11
CA LYS A 223 -0.80 29.02 1.08
C LYS A 223 -1.26 27.58 0.84
N MET A 224 -1.85 27.29 -0.32
CA MET A 224 -2.24 25.91 -0.67
C MET A 224 -1.02 24.99 -0.78
N LEU A 225 0.06 25.47 -1.40
CA LEU A 225 1.33 24.76 -1.50
C LEU A 225 1.95 24.53 -0.12
N ALA A 226 2.03 25.57 0.72
CA ALA A 226 2.54 25.46 2.09
C ALA A 226 1.72 24.49 2.96
N ALA A 227 0.44 24.28 2.65
CA ALA A 227 -0.41 23.34 3.37
C ALA A 227 -0.19 21.87 2.95
N MET A 228 0.44 21.60 1.80
CA MET A 228 0.56 20.24 1.25
C MET A 228 1.17 19.20 2.20
N PRO A 229 2.27 19.49 2.92
CA PRO A 229 2.81 18.54 3.90
C PRO A 229 1.79 18.19 5.00
N ALA A 230 1.05 19.19 5.50
CA ALA A 230 0.04 18.97 6.52
C ALA A 230 -1.13 18.14 6.00
N VAL A 231 -1.58 18.39 4.77
CA VAL A 231 -2.63 17.61 4.11
C VAL A 231 -2.21 16.15 3.93
N ALA A 232 -0.97 15.91 3.49
CA ALA A 232 -0.45 14.55 3.31
C ALA A 232 -0.38 13.81 4.66
N ARG A 233 0.06 14.46 5.73
CA ARG A 233 0.05 13.87 7.08
C ARG A 233 -1.36 13.54 7.57
N GLU A 234 -2.31 14.45 7.39
CA GLU A 234 -3.71 14.22 7.77
C GLU A 234 -4.32 13.04 7.02
N MET A 235 -4.09 12.96 5.69
CA MET A 235 -4.49 11.81 4.88
C MET A 235 -3.89 10.51 5.42
N ALA A 236 -2.62 10.51 5.81
CA ALA A 236 -1.96 9.32 6.33
C ALA A 236 -2.54 8.84 7.68
N VAL A 237 -2.78 9.76 8.61
CA VAL A 237 -3.36 9.45 9.93
C VAL A 237 -4.78 8.90 9.79
N MET A 238 -5.63 9.62 9.07
CA MET A 238 -7.02 9.22 8.86
C MET A 238 -7.11 7.89 8.10
N SER A 239 -6.24 7.66 7.11
CA SER A 239 -6.23 6.40 6.36
C SER A 239 -5.80 5.21 7.21
N HIS A 240 -4.80 5.38 8.07
CA HIS A 240 -4.38 4.38 9.02
C HIS A 240 -5.51 4.01 10.00
N ASP A 241 -6.22 5.00 10.54
CA ASP A 241 -7.33 4.76 11.46
C ASP A 241 -8.54 4.11 10.77
N ALA A 242 -8.86 4.57 9.55
CA ALA A 242 -9.89 3.96 8.71
C ALA A 242 -9.56 2.50 8.39
N ARG A 243 -8.30 2.20 8.03
CA ARG A 243 -7.83 0.82 7.81
C ARG A 243 -8.04 -0.05 9.04
N LYS A 244 -7.66 0.42 10.24
CA LYS A 244 -7.86 -0.35 11.48
C LYS A 244 -9.33 -0.68 11.73
N ILE A 245 -10.21 0.32 11.58
CA ILE A 245 -11.65 0.13 11.77
C ILE A 245 -12.22 -0.82 10.72
N TRP A 246 -11.85 -0.63 9.45
CA TRP A 246 -12.32 -1.41 8.32
C TRP A 246 -11.89 -2.87 8.41
N GLN A 247 -10.60 -3.13 8.66
CA GLN A 247 -10.07 -4.47 8.85
C GLN A 247 -10.77 -5.20 10.00
N ALA A 248 -11.02 -4.51 11.12
CA ALA A 248 -11.78 -5.08 12.24
C ALA A 248 -13.25 -5.37 11.89
N ALA A 249 -13.84 -4.66 10.92
CA ALA A 249 -15.20 -4.92 10.46
C ALA A 249 -15.27 -6.16 9.55
N ILE A 250 -14.34 -6.28 8.59
CA ILE A 250 -14.32 -7.38 7.62
C ILE A 250 -13.75 -8.69 8.19
N ASN A 251 -12.88 -8.62 9.21
CA ASN A 251 -12.30 -9.79 9.86
C ASN A 251 -13.11 -10.30 11.06
N LYS A 252 -14.27 -9.72 11.37
CA LYS A 252 -15.13 -10.23 12.44
C LYS A 252 -15.68 -11.60 12.04
N PRO A 253 -15.38 -12.67 12.79
CA PRO A 253 -15.98 -13.96 12.54
C PRO A 253 -17.51 -13.82 12.68
N ALA A 254 -18.24 -14.43 11.74
CA ALA A 254 -19.70 -14.47 11.84
C ALA A 254 -20.10 -15.00 13.23
N PRO A 255 -21.08 -14.39 13.91
CA PRO A 255 -21.52 -14.88 15.20
C PRO A 255 -21.89 -16.35 15.07
N VAL A 256 -21.20 -17.21 15.82
CA VAL A 256 -21.49 -18.65 15.85
C VAL A 256 -22.93 -18.79 16.35
N ARG A 257 -23.84 -19.15 15.44
CA ARG A 257 -25.17 -19.59 15.82
C ARG A 257 -25.03 -20.93 16.53
N ILE A 258 -24.95 -20.86 17.85
CA ILE A 258 -25.14 -22.05 18.69
C ILE A 258 -26.64 -22.29 18.73
N ASP A 259 -27.11 -23.31 18.02
CA ASP A 259 -28.44 -23.84 18.25
C ASP A 259 -28.48 -24.33 19.69
N LYS A 260 -29.13 -23.54 20.55
CA LYS A 260 -29.29 -23.90 21.96
C LYS A 260 -30.13 -25.17 21.99
N VAL A 261 -29.49 -26.30 22.33
CA VAL A 261 -30.20 -27.56 22.61
C VAL A 261 -31.26 -27.25 23.67
N GLY A 262 -32.53 -27.45 23.32
CA GLY A 262 -33.63 -27.21 24.23
C GLY A 262 -33.50 -28.10 25.46
N ARG A 263 -33.88 -27.60 26.63
CA ARG A 263 -33.76 -28.31 27.92
C ARG A 263 -34.39 -29.73 27.88
N ASN A 264 -35.38 -29.93 27.02
CA ASN A 264 -36.11 -31.19 26.84
C ASN A 264 -35.73 -31.99 25.58
N ASP A 265 -34.85 -31.47 24.72
CA ASP A 265 -34.46 -32.12 23.47
C ASP A 265 -33.51 -33.31 23.73
N PRO A 266 -33.38 -34.26 22.79
CA PRO A 266 -32.38 -35.32 22.89
C PRO A 266 -30.97 -34.76 23.10
N CYS A 267 -30.23 -35.36 24.03
CA CYS A 267 -28.89 -34.92 24.38
C CYS A 267 -27.90 -35.25 23.26
N SER A 268 -27.09 -34.27 22.87
CA SER A 268 -26.11 -34.37 21.78
C SER A 268 -24.95 -35.34 22.02
N CYS A 269 -24.78 -35.87 23.24
CA CYS A 269 -23.75 -36.85 23.58
C CYS A 269 -24.09 -38.30 23.17
N GLY A 270 -25.24 -38.53 22.52
CA GLY A 270 -25.67 -39.86 22.05
C GLY A 270 -26.28 -40.76 23.12
N SER A 271 -26.55 -40.24 24.33
CA SER A 271 -27.12 -41.04 25.43
C SER A 271 -28.60 -41.42 25.28
N GLY A 272 -29.30 -40.82 24.31
CA GLY A 272 -30.75 -40.97 24.12
C GLY A 272 -31.62 -40.28 25.20
N LYS A 273 -31.04 -39.62 26.21
CA LYS A 273 -31.76 -38.92 27.28
C LYS A 273 -32.06 -37.46 26.90
N LYS A 274 -33.06 -36.84 27.54
CA LYS A 274 -33.29 -35.38 27.43
C LYS A 274 -32.09 -34.61 28.00
N TYR A 275 -31.71 -33.48 27.38
CA TYR A 275 -30.52 -32.69 27.73
C TYR A 275 -30.42 -32.39 29.25
N LYS A 276 -31.51 -31.94 29.89
CA LYS A 276 -31.57 -31.67 31.33
C LYS A 276 -31.30 -32.84 32.27
N LYS A 277 -31.40 -34.08 31.77
CA LYS A 277 -31.18 -35.31 32.53
C LYS A 277 -29.84 -35.97 32.17
N CYS A 278 -29.00 -35.28 31.41
CA CYS A 278 -27.72 -35.78 30.93
C CYS A 278 -26.64 -34.71 31.06
N CYS A 279 -26.25 -34.04 29.97
CA CYS A 279 -25.18 -33.05 29.96
C CYS A 279 -25.59 -31.68 30.52
N GLY A 280 -26.89 -31.42 30.71
CA GLY A 280 -27.41 -30.17 31.26
C GLY A 280 -27.82 -30.24 32.74
N GLN A 281 -27.11 -31.06 33.55
CA GLN A 281 -27.25 -31.06 35.01
C GLN A 281 -26.56 -29.86 35.63
#